data_AF-A0AAN5CXJ2-F1
#
_entry.id   AF-A0AAN5CXJ2-F1
#
_cell.length_a   1.000
_cell.length_b   1.000
_cell.length_c   1.000
_cell.angle_alpha   90.00
_cell.angle_beta   90.00
_cell.angle_gamma   90.00
#
_symmetry.space_group_name_H-M   'P 1'
#
loop_
_entity.id
_entity.type
_entity.pdbx_description
1 polymer ?
#
loop_
_entity_poly.entity_id
_entity_poly.type
_entity_poly.pdbx_seq_one_letter_code
_entity_poly.pdbx_strand_id
1 'polypeptide(L)'
;MAVLSSCLVILSSLCVWCSTGIQCGLSAPPPPIGRSSMGATTGCILLLAALAAASNKLREKVEVELKAGVHCHRLLNATHQFGCGSSMNGEEGVIVIVRSKAELMEAENGWKERFPDYSGRFMVIMDELL
;
A
#
# COMPACT_ATOMS: atom_id res chain seq x y z
N MET A 1 -11.57 6.94 -15.63
CA MET A 1 -10.12 7.06 -15.32
C MET A 1 -9.56 8.46 -15.63
N ALA A 2 -10.31 9.55 -15.36
CA ALA A 2 -9.83 10.92 -15.64
C ALA A 2 -9.69 11.79 -14.38
N VAL A 3 -10.39 11.45 -13.29
CA VAL A 3 -10.49 12.30 -12.09
C VAL A 3 -9.25 12.19 -11.17
N LEU A 4 -8.57 11.03 -11.18
CA LEU A 4 -7.37 10.79 -10.37
C LEU A 4 -6.13 11.49 -10.93
N SER A 5 -6.02 11.66 -12.25
CA SER A 5 -4.89 12.34 -12.89
C SER A 5 -4.91 13.85 -12.61
N SER A 6 -6.11 14.47 -12.58
CA SER A 6 -6.27 15.89 -12.27
C SER A 6 -5.95 16.24 -10.82
N CYS A 7 -6.20 15.33 -9.86
CA CYS A 7 -5.89 15.58 -8.44
C CYS A 7 -4.37 15.56 -8.15
N LEU A 8 -3.61 14.71 -8.85
CA LEU A 8 -2.15 14.65 -8.67
C LEU A 8 -1.45 15.92 -9.15
N VAL A 9 -1.97 16.54 -10.22
CA VAL A 9 -1.42 17.79 -10.79
C VAL A 9 -1.70 18.99 -9.87
N ILE A 10 -2.79 18.97 -9.10
CA ILE A 10 -3.11 20.05 -8.17
C ILE A 10 -2.22 19.97 -6.92
N LEU A 11 -1.89 18.78 -6.42
CA LEU A 11 -0.94 18.63 -5.30
C LEU A 11 0.50 19.01 -5.67
N SER A 12 0.96 18.73 -6.89
CA SER A 12 2.30 19.14 -7.30
C SER A 12 2.43 20.65 -7.52
N SER A 13 1.40 21.32 -8.07
CA SER A 13 1.44 22.78 -8.25
C SER A 13 1.29 23.59 -6.96
N LEU A 14 0.57 23.08 -5.95
CA LEU A 14 0.39 23.78 -4.66
C LEU A 14 1.54 23.54 -3.66
N CYS A 15 2.23 22.40 -3.73
CA CYS A 15 3.39 22.12 -2.85
C CYS A 15 4.71 22.74 -3.36
N VAL A 16 4.86 22.96 -4.67
CA VAL A 16 6.09 23.56 -5.25
C VAL A 16 6.31 25.00 -4.79
N TRP A 17 5.25 25.74 -4.46
CA TRP A 17 5.38 27.12 -3.96
C TRP A 17 5.58 27.28 -2.46
N CYS A 18 5.57 26.20 -1.68
CA CYS A 18 5.76 26.27 -0.23
C CYS A 18 7.12 25.74 0.25
N SER A 19 7.94 25.13 -0.64
CA SER A 19 9.14 24.38 -0.22
C SER A 19 10.47 24.91 -0.74
N THR A 20 10.54 25.92 -1.62
CA THR A 20 11.83 26.53 -1.98
C THR A 20 12.24 27.61 -0.99
N GLY A 21 12.54 27.17 0.24
CA GLY A 21 13.48 27.84 1.13
C GLY A 21 14.92 27.63 0.67
N ILE A 22 15.21 27.91 -0.62
CA ILE A 22 16.59 27.91 -1.13
C ILE A 22 17.13 29.33 -0.95
N GLN A 23 17.97 29.44 0.06
CA GLN A 23 18.72 30.62 0.45
C GLN A 23 19.88 30.81 -0.54
N CYS A 24 19.63 31.45 -1.68
CA CYS A 24 20.70 32.02 -2.50
C CYS A 24 20.96 33.45 -2.02
N GLY A 25 22.07 33.64 -1.31
CA GLY A 25 22.47 34.94 -0.81
C GLY A 25 22.70 35.94 -1.94
N LEU A 26 22.02 37.09 -1.86
CA LEU A 26 22.49 38.39 -2.33
C LEU A 26 21.63 39.43 -1.57
N SER A 27 22.28 40.45 -1.04
CA SER A 27 21.71 41.50 -0.18
C SER A 27 20.50 42.22 -0.79
N ALA A 28 19.32 42.10 -0.17
CA ALA A 28 18.19 43.01 -0.36
C ALA A 28 17.38 43.12 0.96
N PRO A 29 16.87 44.32 1.32
CA PRO A 29 16.13 44.52 2.55
C PRO A 29 14.76 43.81 2.50
N PRO A 30 14.23 43.35 3.65
CA PRO A 30 12.96 42.63 3.68
C PRO A 30 11.79 43.57 3.33
N PRO A 31 10.83 43.13 2.48
CA PRO A 31 9.56 43.84 2.32
C PRO A 31 8.73 43.72 3.63
N PRO A 32 7.80 44.66 3.88
CA PRO A 32 7.00 44.66 5.10
C PRO A 32 6.19 43.37 5.20
N ILE A 33 6.20 42.78 6.40
CA ILE A 33 5.43 41.60 6.78
C ILE A 33 3.94 41.95 6.67
N GLY A 34 3.38 41.62 5.50
CA GLY A 34 1.97 41.76 5.15
C GLY A 34 1.16 40.57 5.65
N ARG A 35 0.07 40.90 6.33
CA ARG A 35 -0.96 40.03 6.93
C ARG A 35 -1.43 38.81 6.11
N SER A 36 -1.66 37.73 6.87
CA SER A 36 -2.73 36.72 6.77
C SER A 36 -2.75 35.72 5.60
N SER A 37 -2.30 34.49 5.88
CA SER A 37 -2.68 33.25 5.17
C SER A 37 -3.02 32.15 6.18
N MET A 38 -4.09 32.34 6.96
CA MET A 38 -4.60 31.33 7.91
C MET A 38 -5.71 30.45 7.29
N GLY A 39 -6.19 30.77 6.08
CA GLY A 39 -7.31 30.06 5.43
C GLY A 39 -6.90 28.90 4.50
N ALA A 40 -5.78 29.03 3.79
CA ALA A 40 -5.37 28.06 2.78
C ALA A 40 -4.82 26.76 3.40
N THR A 41 -4.05 26.87 4.48
CA THR A 41 -3.49 25.71 5.20
C THR A 41 -4.59 24.90 5.89
N THR A 42 -5.52 25.57 6.54
CA THR A 42 -6.66 24.94 7.23
C THR A 42 -7.59 24.21 6.26
N GLY A 43 -7.88 24.81 5.09
CA GLY A 43 -8.69 24.16 4.05
C GLY A 43 -8.05 22.89 3.48
N CYS A 44 -6.73 22.92 3.21
CA CYS A 44 -6.00 21.75 2.74
C CYS A 44 -5.98 20.62 3.77
N ILE A 45 -5.81 20.93 5.06
CA ILE A 45 -5.83 19.93 6.14
C ILE A 45 -7.21 19.24 6.22
N LEU A 46 -8.30 20.00 6.10
CA LEU A 46 -9.67 19.45 6.12
C LEU A 46 -9.94 18.54 4.92
N LEU A 47 -9.45 18.89 3.73
CA LEU A 47 -9.62 18.07 2.53
C LEU A 47 -8.84 16.75 2.63
N LEU A 48 -7.60 16.79 3.11
CA LEU A 48 -6.79 15.58 3.34
C LEU A 48 -7.44 14.66 4.37
N ALA A 49 -7.97 15.23 5.46
CA ALA A 49 -8.68 14.46 6.47
C ALA A 49 -9.95 13.78 5.92
N ALA A 50 -10.72 14.49 5.08
CA ALA A 50 -11.90 13.92 4.44
C ALA A 50 -11.54 12.77 3.47
N LEU A 51 -10.45 12.92 2.70
CA LEU A 51 -9.98 11.87 1.79
C LEU A 51 -9.47 10.64 2.55
N ALA A 52 -8.71 10.84 3.64
CA ALA A 52 -8.24 9.76 4.49
C ALA A 52 -9.41 8.98 5.13
N ALA A 53 -10.43 9.69 5.63
CA ALA A 53 -11.63 9.08 6.18
C ALA A 53 -12.41 8.26 5.13
N ALA A 54 -12.52 8.77 3.90
CA ALA A 54 -13.15 8.05 2.80
C ALA A 54 -12.35 6.78 2.42
N SER A 55 -11.02 6.84 2.38
CA SER A 55 -10.15 5.70 2.11
C SER A 55 -10.27 4.60 3.17
N ASN A 56 -10.30 4.97 4.46
CA ASN A 56 -10.46 3.98 5.54
C ASN A 56 -11.79 3.23 5.42
N LYS A 57 -12.88 3.93 5.04
CA LYS A 57 -14.20 3.32 4.84
C LYS A 57 -14.26 2.38 3.63
N LEU A 58 -13.42 2.62 2.62
CA LEU A 58 -13.29 1.69 1.49
C LEU A 58 -12.50 0.45 1.89
N ARG A 59 -11.45 0.59 2.69
CA ARG A 59 -10.66 -0.53 3.20
C ARG A 59 -11.52 -1.50 4.02
N GLU A 60 -12.35 -0.99 4.92
CA GLU A 60 -13.28 -1.83 5.72
C GLU A 60 -14.29 -2.63 4.86
N LYS A 61 -14.58 -2.19 3.63
CA LYS A 61 -15.50 -2.90 2.73
C LYS A 61 -14.81 -3.98 1.88
N VAL A 62 -13.50 -3.88 1.69
CA VAL A 62 -12.73 -4.72 0.75
C VAL A 62 -11.83 -5.69 1.49
N GLU A 63 -11.29 -5.27 2.64
CA GLU A 63 -10.38 -6.04 3.48
C GLU A 63 -11.17 -6.65 4.65
N VAL A 64 -11.03 -7.97 4.85
CA VAL A 64 -11.51 -8.66 6.05
C VAL A 64 -10.31 -9.05 6.90
N GLU A 65 -10.25 -8.55 8.13
CA GLU A 65 -9.17 -8.88 9.06
C GLU A 65 -9.37 -10.26 9.69
N LEU A 66 -8.36 -11.13 9.53
CA LEU A 66 -8.31 -12.42 10.18
C LEU A 66 -7.73 -12.26 11.60
N LYS A 67 -8.61 -12.26 12.60
CA LYS A 67 -8.25 -12.00 14.02
C LYS A 67 -7.44 -13.10 14.69
N ALA A 68 -7.54 -14.33 14.19
CA ALA A 68 -6.93 -15.50 14.81
C ALA A 68 -6.20 -16.32 13.76
N GLY A 69 -5.00 -16.77 14.14
CA GLY A 69 -4.15 -17.61 13.30
C GLY A 69 -2.88 -17.95 14.05
N VAL A 70 -2.21 -19.02 13.62
CA VAL A 70 -0.86 -19.35 14.06
C VAL A 70 0.10 -18.91 12.96
N HIS A 71 1.10 -18.12 13.32
CA HIS A 71 2.07 -17.59 12.37
C HIS A 71 3.37 -18.36 12.44
N CYS A 72 3.95 -18.65 11.28
CA CYS A 72 5.31 -19.15 11.17
C CYS A 72 6.29 -17.96 11.31
N HIS A 73 7.26 -18.08 12.20
CA HIS A 73 8.27 -17.05 12.44
C HIS A 73 9.63 -17.47 11.90
N ARG A 74 10.44 -16.48 11.50
CA ARG A 74 11.85 -16.70 11.14
C ARG A 74 12.67 -16.87 12.42
N LEU A 75 13.38 -17.97 12.50
CA LEU A 75 14.33 -18.28 13.56
C LEU A 75 15.74 -18.31 12.98
N LEU A 76 16.69 -17.85 13.78
CA LEU A 76 18.08 -17.71 13.38
C LEU A 76 18.94 -18.60 14.27
N ASN A 77 19.66 -19.51 13.65
CA ASN A 77 20.83 -20.15 14.26
C ASN A 77 22.09 -19.45 13.71
N ALA A 78 23.21 -19.52 14.43
CA ALA A 78 24.44 -18.79 14.15
C ALA A 78 24.88 -18.77 12.67
N THR A 79 24.59 -19.84 11.92
CA THR A 79 24.91 -19.96 10.49
C THR A 79 23.70 -20.13 9.57
N HIS A 80 22.51 -20.33 10.12
CA HIS A 80 21.33 -20.71 9.33
C HIS A 80 20.11 -19.88 9.70
N GLN A 81 19.29 -19.63 8.70
CA GLN A 81 17.95 -19.07 8.90
C GLN A 81 16.94 -20.15 8.54
N PHE A 82 15.94 -20.33 9.40
CA PHE A 82 14.85 -21.29 9.22
C PHE A 82 13.50 -20.64 9.55
N GLY A 83 12.41 -21.21 9.06
CA GLY A 83 11.07 -20.63 9.21
C GLY A 83 10.72 -19.60 8.14
N CYS A 84 9.74 -18.75 8.43
CA CYS A 84 9.05 -17.96 7.42
C CYS A 84 9.23 -16.44 7.64
N GLY A 85 9.17 -15.68 6.55
CA GLY A 85 9.11 -14.23 6.60
C GLY A 85 8.30 -13.69 5.42
N SER A 86 7.57 -12.61 5.67
CA SER A 86 6.84 -11.85 4.66
C SER A 86 7.66 -10.64 4.22
N SER A 87 7.39 -10.11 3.03
CA SER A 87 7.77 -8.75 2.67
C SER A 87 7.20 -7.73 3.67
N MET A 88 7.87 -6.58 3.79
CA MET A 88 7.54 -5.48 4.71
C MET A 88 6.13 -4.92 4.48
N ASN A 89 5.63 -4.99 3.24
CA ASN A 89 4.28 -4.53 2.88
C ASN A 89 3.27 -5.69 2.74
N GLY A 90 3.61 -6.86 3.25
CA GLY A 90 2.79 -8.06 3.10
C GLY A 90 3.01 -8.79 1.78
N GLU A 91 2.45 -9.99 1.71
CA GLU A 91 2.36 -10.80 0.49
C GLU A 91 0.89 -10.97 0.12
N GLU A 92 0.55 -10.57 -1.10
CA GLU A 92 -0.80 -10.69 -1.64
C GLU A 92 -0.83 -11.69 -2.80
N GLY A 93 -1.94 -12.43 -2.88
CA GLY A 93 -2.22 -13.39 -3.94
C GLY A 93 -3.66 -13.91 -3.89
N VAL A 94 -4.09 -14.58 -4.96
CA VAL A 94 -5.41 -15.23 -5.02
C VAL A 94 -5.39 -16.47 -4.14
N ILE A 95 -6.37 -16.56 -3.24
CA ILE A 95 -6.53 -17.71 -2.34
C ILE A 95 -7.12 -18.87 -3.13
N VAL A 96 -6.46 -20.03 -3.06
CA VAL A 96 -6.95 -21.27 -3.66
C VAL A 96 -6.83 -22.39 -2.63
N ILE A 97 -7.93 -23.11 -2.44
CA ILE A 97 -8.01 -24.24 -1.52
C ILE A 97 -7.68 -25.51 -2.30
N VAL A 98 -6.70 -26.27 -1.82
CA VAL A 98 -6.23 -27.51 -2.42
C VAL A 98 -6.67 -28.68 -1.53
N ARG A 99 -7.41 -29.61 -2.13
CA ARG A 99 -8.02 -30.76 -1.45
C ARG A 99 -7.42 -32.10 -1.88
N SER A 100 -6.65 -32.13 -2.95
CA SER A 100 -6.06 -33.35 -3.49
C SER A 100 -4.63 -33.16 -3.96
N LYS A 101 -3.85 -34.23 -3.96
CA LYS A 101 -2.46 -34.21 -4.43
C LYS A 101 -2.34 -33.78 -5.90
N ALA A 102 -3.36 -34.08 -6.72
CA ALA A 102 -3.42 -33.65 -8.11
C ALA A 102 -3.52 -32.12 -8.22
N GLU A 103 -4.42 -31.49 -7.43
CA GLU A 103 -4.54 -30.03 -7.38
C GLU A 103 -3.27 -29.34 -6.86
N LEU A 104 -2.53 -30.00 -5.96
CA LEU A 104 -1.23 -29.51 -5.50
C LEU A 104 -0.18 -29.55 -6.62
N MET A 105 -0.14 -30.62 -7.42
CA MET A 105 0.74 -30.71 -8.59
C MET A 105 0.38 -29.67 -9.66
N GLU A 106 -0.89 -29.35 -9.83
CA GLU A 106 -1.30 -28.25 -10.72
C GLU A 106 -0.84 -26.88 -10.21
N ALA A 107 -0.78 -26.70 -8.88
CA ALA A 107 -0.28 -25.48 -8.26
C ALA A 107 1.21 -25.23 -8.58
N GLU A 108 2.02 -26.30 -8.66
CA GLU A 108 3.43 -26.20 -9.07
C GLU A 108 3.57 -25.64 -10.49
N ASN A 109 2.62 -25.95 -11.37
CA ASN A 109 2.57 -25.42 -12.73
C ASN A 109 1.89 -24.04 -12.83
N GLY A 110 1.50 -23.45 -11.69
CA GLY A 110 0.89 -22.13 -11.61
C GLY A 110 -0.54 -22.07 -12.13
N TRP A 111 -1.28 -23.19 -12.14
CA TRP A 111 -2.68 -23.26 -12.58
C TRP A 111 -2.96 -22.62 -13.95
N LYS A 112 -2.03 -22.75 -14.91
CA LYS A 112 -2.15 -22.14 -16.24
C LYS A 112 -3.45 -22.52 -16.98
N GLU A 113 -3.94 -23.73 -16.78
CA GLU A 113 -5.19 -24.18 -17.41
C GLU A 113 -6.44 -23.60 -16.73
N ARG A 114 -6.39 -23.43 -15.41
CA ARG A 114 -7.52 -22.95 -14.59
C ARG A 114 -7.63 -21.43 -14.59
N PHE A 115 -6.51 -20.72 -14.64
CA PHE A 115 -6.42 -19.26 -14.64
C PHE A 115 -5.50 -18.75 -15.76
N PRO A 116 -5.89 -18.87 -17.04
CA PRO A 116 -5.01 -18.55 -18.16
C PRO A 116 -4.59 -17.07 -18.22
N ASP A 117 -5.45 -16.17 -17.72
CA ASP A 117 -5.23 -14.73 -17.79
C ASP A 117 -4.61 -14.14 -16.51
N TYR A 118 -4.40 -14.96 -15.47
CA TYR A 118 -3.86 -14.48 -14.20
C TYR A 118 -2.36 -14.77 -14.10
N SER A 119 -1.57 -13.71 -14.08
CA SER A 119 -0.11 -13.76 -13.94
C SER A 119 0.40 -13.44 -12.54
N GLY A 120 -0.52 -13.22 -11.59
CA GLY A 120 -0.18 -12.86 -10.22
C GLY A 120 0.25 -14.07 -9.38
N ARG A 121 0.28 -13.87 -8.07
CA ARG A 121 0.68 -14.89 -7.10
C ARG A 121 -0.54 -15.59 -6.53
N PHE A 122 -0.34 -16.82 -6.09
CA PHE A 122 -1.37 -17.60 -5.44
C PHE A 122 -1.01 -17.89 -3.98
N MET A 123 -2.01 -17.89 -3.11
CA MET A 123 -1.90 -18.32 -1.72
C MET A 123 -2.66 -19.63 -1.56
N VAL A 124 -1.94 -20.70 -1.25
CA VAL A 124 -2.51 -22.05 -1.18
C VAL A 124 -2.94 -22.36 0.26
N ILE A 125 -4.20 -22.76 0.42
CA ILE A 125 -4.71 -23.34 1.66
C ILE A 125 -4.81 -24.85 1.46
N MET A 126 -3.94 -25.59 2.13
CA MET A 126 -3.98 -27.05 2.12
C MET A 126 -5.03 -27.53 3.12
N ASP A 127 -5.95 -28.36 2.67
CA ASP A 127 -6.87 -29.08 3.56
C ASP A 127 -6.09 -30.17 4.33
N GLU A 128 -6.51 -30.46 5.57
CA GLU A 128 -5.85 -31.45 6.43
C GLU A 128 -5.99 -32.90 5.91
N LEU A 129 -6.76 -33.10 4.84
CA LEU A 129 -7.11 -34.39 4.24
C LEU A 129 -6.19 -34.84 3.08
N LEU A 130 -5.05 -34.18 2.89
CA LEU A 130 -4.05 -34.52 1.86
C LEU A 130 -3.14 -35.69 2.24
#